data_AF-A0A7C7FYN0-F1
#
_entry.id   AF-A0A7C7FYN0-F1
#
_cell.length_a   1.000
_cell.length_b   1.000
_cell.length_c   1.000
_cell.angle_alpha   90.00
_cell.angle_beta   90.00
_cell.angle_gamma   90.00
#
_symmetry.space_group_name_H-M   'P 1'
#
loop_
_entity.id
_entity.type
_entity.pdbx_description
1 polymer ?
#
loop_
_entity_poly.entity_id
_entity_poly.type
_entity_poly.pdbx_seq_one_letter_code
_entity_poly.pdbx_strand_id
1 'polypeptide(L)'
;MRSFYTLFLFIYILLALPLTFQAQTLSADNDGDGCVATSDLMTLLSQFGECYSLVTCGDPISHAGYDYSTVQIGDQCWFAENCRYLPVVSPSSEG
;
A
#
# COMPACT_ATOMS: atom_id res chain seq x y z
N MET A 1 34.91 -29.25 20.26
CA MET A 1 33.47 -29.20 20.62
C MET A 1 32.77 -27.94 20.09
N ARG A 2 33.29 -26.71 20.34
CA ARG A 2 32.70 -25.46 19.80
C ARG A 2 32.62 -25.38 18.26
N SER A 3 33.64 -25.85 17.55
CA SER A 3 33.71 -25.81 16.07
C SER A 3 32.66 -26.70 15.37
N PHE A 4 32.36 -27.86 15.96
CA PHE A 4 31.31 -28.75 15.43
C PHE A 4 29.92 -28.16 15.60
N TYR A 5 29.69 -27.45 16.71
CA TYR A 5 28.41 -26.80 16.99
C TYR A 5 28.15 -25.61 16.06
N THR A 6 29.20 -24.83 15.76
CA THR A 6 29.11 -23.74 14.76
C THR A 6 28.87 -24.28 13.36
N LEU A 7 29.47 -25.41 12.99
CA LEU A 7 29.25 -26.05 11.68
C LEU A 7 27.83 -26.59 11.56
N PHE A 8 27.30 -27.21 12.62
CA PHE A 8 25.93 -27.72 12.67
C PHE A 8 24.89 -26.60 12.62
N LEU A 9 25.12 -25.49 13.35
CA LEU A 9 24.30 -24.28 13.26
C LEU A 9 24.33 -23.67 11.86
N PHE A 10 25.50 -23.59 11.22
CA PHE A 10 25.65 -23.02 9.88
C PHE A 10 24.95 -23.88 8.81
N ILE A 11 25.01 -25.21 8.94
CA ILE A 11 24.29 -26.18 8.08
C ILE A 11 22.79 -26.11 8.32
N TYR A 12 22.34 -25.98 9.57
CA TYR A 12 20.93 -25.79 9.91
C TYR A 12 20.40 -24.47 9.33
N ILE A 13 21.18 -23.39 9.41
CA ILE A 13 20.87 -22.11 8.78
C ILE A 13 20.80 -22.28 7.25
N LEU A 14 21.79 -22.89 6.60
CA LEU A 14 21.80 -23.16 5.14
C LEU A 14 20.69 -24.09 4.65
N LEU A 15 20.22 -25.04 5.48
CA LEU A 15 19.13 -25.97 5.16
C LEU A 15 17.75 -25.45 5.54
N ALA A 16 17.65 -24.49 6.48
CA ALA A 16 16.41 -23.79 6.83
C ALA A 16 16.17 -22.53 5.97
N LEU A 17 17.24 -21.94 5.40
CA LEU A 17 17.18 -20.77 4.53
C LEU A 17 16.48 -20.97 3.16
N PRO A 18 16.43 -22.15 2.50
CA PRO A 18 15.87 -22.25 1.16
C PRO A 18 14.35 -22.44 1.14
N LEU A 19 13.65 -22.48 2.29
CA LEU A 19 12.20 -22.69 2.30
C LEU A 19 11.36 -21.43 2.00
N THR A 20 11.97 -20.26 1.78
CA THR A 20 11.20 -19.02 1.52
C THR A 20 11.66 -18.21 0.31
N PHE A 21 12.69 -18.65 -0.44
CA PHE A 21 13.21 -17.86 -1.56
C PHE A 21 12.52 -18.12 -2.92
N GLN A 22 11.44 -18.91 -2.96
CA GLN A 22 10.69 -19.19 -4.19
C GLN A 22 9.24 -18.70 -4.19
N ALA A 23 8.78 -17.99 -3.17
CA ALA A 23 7.40 -17.51 -3.10
C ALA A 23 7.12 -16.33 -4.04
N GLN A 24 7.60 -16.34 -5.30
CA GLN A 24 7.19 -15.38 -6.33
C GLN A 24 7.30 -15.97 -7.75
N THR A 25 6.40 -16.90 -8.11
CA THR A 25 6.16 -17.20 -9.55
C THR A 25 4.70 -17.54 -9.89
N LEU A 26 3.75 -17.47 -8.95
CA LEU A 26 2.36 -17.84 -9.20
C LEU A 26 1.46 -16.62 -9.02
N SER A 27 0.76 -16.22 -10.09
CA SER A 27 -0.12 -15.04 -10.11
C SER A 27 -1.34 -15.13 -9.19
N ALA A 28 -1.62 -16.32 -8.63
CA ALA A 28 -2.79 -16.59 -7.80
C ALA A 28 -2.42 -17.02 -6.37
N ASP A 29 -1.14 -16.98 -6.02
CA ASP A 29 -0.64 -17.19 -4.65
C ASP A 29 -0.79 -15.86 -3.89
N ASN A 30 -1.93 -15.69 -3.23
CA ASN A 30 -2.33 -14.43 -2.60
C ASN A 30 -1.85 -14.35 -1.14
N ASP A 31 -1.46 -15.47 -0.52
CA ASP A 31 -0.91 -15.50 0.84
C ASP A 31 0.61 -15.73 0.89
N GLY A 32 1.24 -16.01 -0.25
CA GLY A 32 2.69 -16.06 -0.43
C GLY A 32 3.33 -17.32 0.14
N ASP A 33 2.58 -18.41 0.25
CA ASP A 33 3.06 -19.69 0.77
C ASP A 33 3.72 -20.60 -0.28
N GLY A 34 3.68 -20.18 -1.55
CA GLY A 34 4.28 -20.88 -2.69
C GLY A 34 3.36 -21.90 -3.37
N CYS A 35 2.11 -22.05 -2.93
CA CYS A 35 1.10 -22.90 -3.55
C CYS A 35 -0.07 -22.06 -4.12
N VAL A 36 -0.91 -22.69 -4.95
CA VAL A 36 -2.23 -22.14 -5.29
C VAL A 36 -3.27 -23.09 -4.72
N ALA A 37 -3.88 -22.71 -3.60
CA ALA A 37 -4.76 -23.51 -2.78
C ALA A 37 -6.04 -22.75 -2.39
N THR A 38 -6.88 -23.41 -1.59
CA THR A 38 -8.11 -22.77 -1.09
C THR A 38 -7.84 -21.62 -0.11
N SER A 39 -6.67 -21.59 0.53
CA SER A 39 -6.22 -20.48 1.37
C SER A 39 -6.07 -19.19 0.56
N ASP A 40 -5.52 -19.25 -0.64
CA ASP A 40 -5.42 -18.10 -1.56
C ASP A 40 -6.76 -17.55 -1.98
N LEU A 41 -7.72 -18.45 -2.23
CA LEU A 41 -9.08 -18.06 -2.56
C LEU A 41 -9.75 -17.39 -1.36
N MET A 42 -9.54 -17.90 -0.14
CA MET A 42 -10.08 -17.26 1.07
C MET A 42 -9.46 -15.89 1.31
N THR A 43 -8.17 -15.71 1.00
CA THR A 43 -7.47 -14.41 1.05
C THR A 43 -7.99 -13.44 0.00
N LEU A 44 -8.37 -13.92 -1.19
CA LEU A 44 -9.06 -13.11 -2.20
C LEU A 44 -10.47 -12.74 -1.73
N LEU A 45 -11.23 -13.70 -1.24
CA LEU A 45 -12.63 -13.51 -0.83
C LEU A 45 -12.75 -12.62 0.39
N SER A 46 -11.75 -12.59 1.28
CA SER A 46 -11.74 -11.68 2.43
C SER A 46 -11.59 -10.21 2.04
N GLN A 47 -11.03 -9.93 0.86
CA GLN A 47 -10.85 -8.59 0.30
C GLN A 47 -11.79 -8.33 -0.88
N PHE A 48 -12.70 -9.26 -1.18
CA PHE A 48 -13.57 -9.15 -2.34
C PHE A 48 -14.55 -7.98 -2.16
N GLY A 49 -14.44 -6.99 -3.03
CA GLY A 49 -15.27 -5.78 -2.98
C GLY A 49 -14.70 -4.65 -2.14
N GLU A 50 -13.52 -4.82 -1.53
CA GLU A 50 -12.80 -3.72 -0.89
C GLU A 50 -12.35 -2.72 -1.97
N CYS A 51 -12.91 -1.51 -1.91
CA CYS A 51 -12.54 -0.40 -2.76
C CYS A 51 -11.73 0.58 -1.91
N TYR A 52 -10.40 0.44 -1.90
CA TYR A 52 -9.55 1.46 -1.29
C TYR A 52 -9.68 2.75 -2.09
N SER A 53 -10.22 3.80 -1.46
CA SER A 53 -10.09 5.15 -2.02
C SER A 53 -8.61 5.53 -1.93
N LEU A 54 -7.88 5.31 -3.02
CA LEU A 54 -6.46 5.65 -3.14
C LEU A 54 -6.17 7.14 -2.95
N VAL A 55 -7.23 7.97 -2.91
CA VAL A 55 -7.15 9.39 -2.63
C VAL A 55 -8.12 9.72 -1.51
N THR A 56 -7.64 9.63 -0.27
CA THR A 56 -8.24 10.32 0.87
C THR A 56 -7.76 11.77 0.84
N CYS A 57 -8.68 12.73 0.75
CA CYS A 57 -8.28 14.13 0.85
C CYS A 57 -7.60 14.35 2.22
N GLY A 58 -6.51 15.11 2.24
CA GLY A 58 -5.65 15.30 3.41
C GLY A 58 -4.29 14.61 3.29
N ASP A 59 -4.22 13.49 2.58
CA ASP A 59 -2.93 12.87 2.26
C ASP A 59 -2.23 13.62 1.11
N PRO A 60 -0.89 13.71 1.13
CA PRO A 60 -0.14 14.34 0.06
C PRO A 60 -0.17 13.50 -1.22
N ILE A 61 -0.46 14.15 -2.35
CA ILE A 61 -0.43 13.54 -3.68
C ILE A 61 0.85 13.96 -4.40
N SER A 62 1.67 12.99 -4.81
CA SER A 62 2.85 13.26 -5.60
C SER A 62 2.48 13.55 -7.06
N HIS A 63 2.83 14.74 -7.55
CA HIS A 63 2.63 15.16 -8.93
C HIS A 63 3.82 15.99 -9.40
N ALA A 64 4.35 15.69 -10.60
CA ALA A 64 5.48 16.41 -11.18
C ALA A 64 6.74 16.51 -10.25
N GLY A 65 6.95 15.53 -9.37
CA GLY A 65 8.07 15.52 -8.43
C GLY A 65 7.88 16.39 -7.19
N TYR A 66 6.66 16.85 -6.93
CA TYR A 66 6.28 17.60 -5.74
C TYR A 66 5.07 16.96 -5.05
N ASP A 67 5.08 16.92 -3.72
CA ASP A 67 4.01 16.35 -2.92
C ASP A 67 3.02 17.45 -2.50
N TYR A 68 1.84 17.44 -3.11
CA TYR A 68 0.80 18.43 -2.89
C TYR A 68 -0.14 18.01 -1.76
N SER A 69 -0.28 18.85 -0.74
CA SER A 69 -1.35 18.70 0.25
C SER A 69 -2.72 18.87 -0.40
N THR A 70 -3.69 18.03 -0.02
CA THR A 70 -5.06 18.10 -0.53
C THR A 70 -6.05 18.53 0.54
N VAL A 71 -7.13 19.20 0.13
CA VAL A 71 -8.29 19.55 0.97
C VAL A 71 -9.57 19.07 0.30
N GLN A 72 -10.53 18.63 1.10
CA GLN A 72 -11.85 18.24 0.59
C GLN A 72 -12.75 19.47 0.45
N ILE A 73 -13.33 19.67 -0.73
CA ILE A 73 -14.36 20.67 -0.99
C ILE A 73 -15.53 19.96 -1.67
N GLY A 74 -16.65 19.83 -0.95
CA GLY A 74 -17.75 18.97 -1.37
C GLY A 74 -17.30 17.51 -1.45
N ASP A 75 -17.54 16.87 -2.59
CA ASP A 75 -17.20 15.47 -2.84
C ASP A 75 -15.86 15.31 -3.61
N GLN A 76 -15.08 16.38 -3.76
CA GLN A 76 -13.83 16.40 -4.53
C GLN A 76 -12.63 16.80 -3.68
N CYS A 77 -11.46 16.21 -3.97
CA CYS A 77 -10.18 16.63 -3.40
C CYS A 77 -9.52 17.69 -4.30
N TRP A 78 -9.12 18.80 -3.69
CA TRP A 78 -8.43 19.91 -4.35
C TRP A 78 -7.03 20.08 -3.79
N PHE A 79 -6.06 20.53 -4.60
CA PHE A 79 -4.77 20.95 -4.07
C PHE A 79 -4.95 22.19 -3.19
N ALA A 80 -4.53 22.07 -1.93
CA ALA A 80 -4.76 23.08 -0.88
C ALA A 80 -4.27 24.48 -1.30
N GLU A 81 -3.17 24.51 -2.06
CA GLU A 81 -2.50 25.73 -2.50
C GLU A 81 -3.36 26.57 -3.46
N ASN A 82 -4.14 25.92 -4.32
CA ASN A 82 -5.06 26.60 -5.24
C ASN A 82 -6.24 27.23 -4.50
N CYS A 83 -6.52 26.77 -3.27
CA CYS A 83 -7.64 27.22 -2.45
C CYS A 83 -7.25 28.32 -1.45
N ARG A 84 -6.02 28.86 -1.51
CA ARG A 84 -5.52 29.84 -0.53
C ARG A 84 -6.24 31.20 -0.58
N TYR A 85 -6.84 31.54 -1.72
CA TYR A 85 -7.56 32.80 -1.89
C TYR A 85 -8.80 32.61 -2.75
N LEU A 86 -9.95 32.99 -2.22
CA LEU A 86 -11.08 33.36 -3.07
C LEU A 86 -10.76 34.76 -3.62
N PRO A 87 -10.63 34.97 -4.94
CA PRO A 87 -10.79 36.32 -5.48
C PRO A 87 -12.15 36.84 -4.99
N VAL A 88 -12.31 38.16 -4.83
CA VAL A 88 -13.62 38.73 -4.51
C VAL A 88 -14.62 38.19 -5.55
N VAL A 89 -15.42 37.21 -5.14
CA VAL A 89 -16.56 36.77 -5.92
C VAL A 89 -17.58 37.85 -5.67
N SER A 90 -18.07 38.43 -6.78
CA SER A 90 -18.99 39.56 -6.89
C SER A 90 -19.63 40.00 -5.57
N PRO A 91 -19.59 41.31 -5.23
CA PRO A 91 -20.13 41.81 -3.96
C PRO A 91 -21.49 41.20 -3.74
N SER A 92 -21.69 40.60 -2.55
CA SER A 92 -23.00 40.14 -2.14
C SER A 92 -23.95 41.31 -2.36
N SER A 93 -24.82 41.19 -3.36
CA SER A 93 -25.89 42.14 -3.57
C SER A 93 -26.65 42.18 -2.26
N GLU A 94 -26.48 43.24 -1.47
CA GLU A 94 -27.32 43.46 -0.30
C GLU A 94 -28.75 43.58 -0.80
N GLY A 95 -29.54 42.56 -0.52
CA GLY A 95 -30.97 42.48 -0.77
C GLY A 95 -31.68 42.05 0.51
#